data_AF-A0A2J8WC91-F1
#
_entry.id   AF-A0A2J8WC91-F1
#
_cell.length_a   1.000
_cell.length_b   1.000
_cell.length_c   1.000
_cell.angle_alpha   90.00
_cell.angle_beta   90.00
_cell.angle_gamma   90.00
#
_symmetry.space_group_name_H-M   'P 1'
#
loop_
_entity.id
_entity.type
_entity.pdbx_description
1 polymer ?
#
loop_
_entity_poly.entity_id
_entity_poly.type
_entity_poly.pdbx_seq_one_letter_code
_entity_poly.pdbx_strand_id
1 'polypeptide(L)'
;MAQLEGYYFSAALSCTFLVSCLLFSAFSRALREPYMDEIFHLPQAQRYCEGHFSLSQWDPMITTLPGLYLVSVGVVKPAIWIFGWSEHVVCSIGMLRFVNLLFSVGNFYLLYLLFRKVQPRNKEYF
;
A
#
# COMPACT_ATOMS: atom_id res chain seq x y z
N MET A 1 -8.19 -31.74 -1.44
CA MET A 1 -6.94 -30.94 -1.41
C MET A 1 -7.17 -29.46 -1.76
N ALA A 2 -7.75 -29.11 -2.91
CA ALA A 2 -7.94 -27.69 -3.31
C ALA A 2 -8.78 -26.84 -2.33
N GLN A 3 -9.83 -27.40 -1.74
CA GLN A 3 -10.66 -26.68 -0.76
C GLN A 3 -9.90 -26.40 0.55
N LEU A 4 -9.05 -27.34 0.97
CA LEU A 4 -8.20 -27.22 2.15
C LEU A 4 -7.11 -26.15 1.96
N GLU A 5 -6.47 -26.12 0.78
CA GLU A 5 -5.55 -25.05 0.39
C GLU A 5 -6.23 -23.67 0.41
N GLY A 6 -7.49 -23.60 -0.06
CA GLY A 6 -8.29 -22.37 0.00
C GLY A 6 -8.55 -21.87 1.42
N TYR A 7 -8.83 -22.78 2.36
CA TYR A 7 -8.98 -22.42 3.78
C TYR A 7 -7.68 -21.93 4.39
N TYR A 8 -6.54 -22.61 4.16
CA TYR A 8 -5.24 -22.16 4.66
C TYR A 8 -4.85 -20.81 4.09
N PHE A 9 -5.07 -20.61 2.79
CA PHE A 9 -4.82 -19.32 2.14
C PHE A 9 -5.67 -18.21 2.77
N SER A 10 -6.97 -18.46 2.95
CA SER A 10 -7.88 -17.47 3.54
C SER A 10 -7.47 -17.13 4.97
N ALA A 11 -7.14 -18.13 5.79
CA ALA A 11 -6.67 -17.94 7.15
C ALA A 11 -5.35 -17.14 7.20
N ALA A 12 -4.41 -17.45 6.31
CA ALA A 12 -3.14 -16.74 6.21
C ALA A 12 -3.33 -15.29 5.74
N LEU A 13 -4.19 -15.04 4.75
CA LEU A 13 -4.53 -13.71 4.27
C LEU A 13 -5.19 -12.87 5.39
N SER A 14 -6.17 -13.44 6.11
CA SER A 14 -6.83 -12.76 7.22
C SER A 14 -5.87 -12.46 8.37
N CYS A 15 -4.98 -13.41 8.71
CA CYS A 15 -3.95 -13.20 9.73
C CYS A 15 -2.99 -12.08 9.33
N THR A 16 -2.46 -12.11 8.11
CA THR A 16 -1.59 -11.06 7.56
C THR A 16 -2.29 -9.70 7.58
N PHE A 17 -3.55 -9.64 7.13
CA PHE A 17 -4.33 -8.39 7.16
C PHE A 17 -4.48 -7.86 8.59
N LEU A 18 -4.86 -8.71 9.55
CA LEU A 18 -5.02 -8.32 10.95
C LEU A 18 -3.70 -7.81 11.54
N VAL A 19 -2.61 -8.55 11.37
CA VAL A 19 -1.29 -8.15 11.88
C VAL A 19 -0.84 -6.83 11.25
N SER A 20 -0.98 -6.67 9.94
CA SER A 20 -0.62 -5.43 9.26
C SER A 20 -1.46 -4.23 9.74
N CYS A 21 -2.76 -4.43 9.99
CA CYS A 21 -3.61 -3.41 10.60
C CYS A 21 -3.18 -3.03 12.03
N LEU A 22 -2.85 -4.02 12.87
CA LEU A 22 -2.38 -3.77 14.24
C LEU A 22 -1.05 -3.01 14.24
N LEU A 23 -0.11 -3.40 13.37
CA LEU A 23 1.15 -2.72 13.20
C LEU A 23 0.94 -1.29 12.68
N PHE A 24 0.15 -1.11 11.63
CA PHE A 24 -0.21 0.21 11.10
C PHE A 24 -0.78 1.11 12.19
N SER A 25 -1.70 0.57 13.01
CA SER A 25 -2.31 1.28 14.14
C SER A 25 -1.29 1.67 15.21
N ALA A 26 -0.37 0.76 15.56
CA ALA A 26 0.71 1.02 16.52
C ALA A 26 1.68 2.09 16.02
N PHE A 27 2.17 1.96 14.78
CA PHE A 27 3.08 2.93 14.17
C PHE A 27 2.44 4.30 14.00
N SER A 28 1.19 4.37 13.54
CA SER A 28 0.48 5.65 13.38
C SER A 28 0.29 6.39 14.71
N ARG A 29 0.22 5.67 15.83
CA ARG A 29 0.18 6.29 17.17
C ARG A 29 1.54 6.73 17.67
N ALA A 30 2.57 5.92 17.43
CA ALA A 30 3.93 6.17 17.92
C ALA A 30 4.66 7.26 17.12
N LEU A 31 4.46 7.28 15.80
CA LEU A 31 5.14 8.17 14.85
C LEU A 31 4.12 9.08 14.19
N ARG A 32 3.79 10.20 14.84
CA ARG A 32 2.85 11.19 14.28
C ARG A 32 3.47 12.04 13.17
N GLU A 33 4.77 12.29 13.29
CA GLU A 33 5.53 13.07 12.32
C GLU A 33 6.18 12.17 11.25
N PRO A 34 6.56 12.75 10.09
CA PRO A 34 7.29 12.02 9.05
C PRO A 34 8.60 11.45 9.60
N TYR A 35 8.86 10.17 9.32
CA TYR A 35 10.05 9.46 9.80
C TYR A 35 10.93 8.96 8.65
N MET A 36 12.26 9.13 8.80
CA MET A 36 13.27 8.72 7.81
C MET A 36 12.94 9.26 6.40
N ASP A 37 12.69 8.35 5.45
CA ASP A 37 12.43 8.66 4.05
C ASP A 37 11.12 9.46 3.89
N GLU A 38 10.15 9.32 4.80
CA GLU A 38 8.90 10.09 4.73
C GLU A 38 9.14 11.61 4.78
N ILE A 39 10.25 12.07 5.35
CA ILE A 39 10.61 13.49 5.37
C ILE A 39 10.75 14.04 3.94
N PHE A 40 11.25 13.23 2.99
CA PHE A 40 11.39 13.58 1.58
C PHE A 40 10.15 13.19 0.76
N HIS A 41 9.63 11.99 1.00
CA HIS A 41 8.55 11.42 0.19
C HIS A 41 7.18 12.04 0.50
N LEU A 42 6.90 12.41 1.74
CA LEU A 42 5.58 12.93 2.13
C LEU A 42 5.28 14.30 1.51
N PRO A 43 6.18 15.32 1.57
CA PRO A 43 5.94 16.59 0.90
C PRO A 43 5.76 16.40 -0.62
N GLN A 44 6.52 15.50 -1.24
CA GLN A 44 6.38 15.20 -2.67
C GLN A 44 5.02 14.56 -2.99
N ALA A 45 4.54 13.61 -2.17
CA ALA A 45 3.24 12.98 -2.32
C ALA A 45 2.08 13.98 -2.12
N GLN A 46 2.22 14.92 -1.18
CA GLN A 46 1.24 15.98 -0.95
C GLN A 46 1.16 16.95 -2.14
N ARG A 47 2.29 17.33 -2.75
CA ARG A 47 2.30 18.10 -4.00
C ARG A 47 1.57 17.37 -5.14
N TYR A 48 1.84 16.08 -5.29
CA TYR A 48 1.13 15.25 -6.29
C TYR A 48 -0.37 15.21 -6.01
N CYS A 49 -0.77 15.17 -4.73
CA CYS A 49 -2.17 15.27 -4.34
C CYS A 49 -2.79 16.61 -4.75
N GLU A 50 -2.09 17.73 -4.62
CA GLU A 50 -2.55 19.06 -5.07
C GLU A 50 -2.60 19.20 -6.60
N GLY A 51 -2.18 18.18 -7.36
CA GLY A 51 -2.12 18.21 -8.82
C GLY A 51 -0.81 18.75 -9.38
N HIS A 52 0.21 18.95 -8.53
CA HIS A 52 1.53 19.42 -8.93
C HIS A 52 2.42 18.25 -9.37
N PHE A 53 2.39 17.94 -10.67
CA PHE A 53 3.15 16.84 -11.29
C PHE A 53 4.43 17.29 -12.04
N SER A 54 4.81 18.56 -11.94
CA SER A 54 5.94 19.10 -12.70
C SER A 54 7.29 18.56 -12.20
N LEU A 55 8.18 18.18 -13.13
CA LEU A 55 9.56 17.80 -12.82
C LEU A 55 10.36 18.95 -12.17
N SER A 56 9.99 20.22 -12.42
CA SER A 56 10.66 21.37 -11.80
C SER A 56 10.45 21.46 -10.28
N GLN A 57 9.43 20.76 -9.75
CA GLN A 57 9.09 20.72 -8.32
C GLN A 57 9.52 19.40 -7.66
N TRP A 58 10.27 18.57 -8.39
CA TRP A 58 10.80 17.31 -7.90
C TRP A 58 11.91 17.56 -6.89
N ASP A 59 11.82 16.94 -5.71
CA ASP A 59 12.88 17.01 -4.73
C ASP A 59 14.15 16.27 -5.23
N PRO A 60 15.30 16.95 -5.35
CA PRO A 60 16.52 16.36 -5.90
C PRO A 60 17.09 15.22 -5.04
N MET A 61 16.66 15.08 -3.77
CA MET A 61 17.09 13.99 -2.90
C MET A 61 16.34 12.68 -3.18
N ILE A 62 15.24 12.72 -3.93
CA ILE A 62 14.46 11.54 -4.28
C ILE A 62 15.06 10.90 -5.54
N THR A 63 15.67 9.73 -5.36
CA THR A 63 16.27 8.93 -6.44
C THR A 63 15.37 7.81 -6.97
N THR A 64 14.17 7.65 -6.38
CA THR A 64 13.18 6.64 -6.78
C THR A 64 12.21 7.17 -7.84
N LEU A 65 11.61 6.27 -8.63
CA LEU A 65 10.57 6.64 -9.61
C LEU A 65 9.27 7.15 -8.95
N PRO A 66 8.47 8.02 -9.62
CA PRO A 66 7.26 8.65 -9.04
C PRO A 66 6.05 7.72 -8.92
N GLY A 67 6.17 6.43 -9.28
CA GLY A 67 5.04 5.52 -9.41
C GLY A 67 4.20 5.40 -8.13
N LEU A 68 4.85 5.38 -6.96
CA LEU A 68 4.14 5.30 -5.68
C LEU A 68 3.27 6.54 -5.41
N TYR A 69 3.68 7.73 -5.85
CA TYR A 69 2.90 8.95 -5.66
C TYR A 69 1.65 8.96 -6.53
N LEU A 70 1.81 8.57 -7.80
CA LEU A 70 0.70 8.46 -8.75
C LEU A 70 -0.33 7.44 -8.26
N VAL A 71 0.12 6.27 -7.79
CA VAL A 71 -0.80 5.27 -7.25
C VAL A 71 -1.45 5.75 -5.96
N SER A 72 -0.68 6.36 -5.04
CA SER A 72 -1.24 6.89 -3.80
C SER A 72 -2.36 7.88 -4.07
N VAL A 73 -2.11 8.88 -4.91
CA VAL A 73 -3.12 9.88 -5.30
C VAL A 73 -4.31 9.22 -5.99
N GLY A 74 -4.08 8.30 -6.93
CA GLY A 74 -5.14 7.59 -7.63
C GLY A 74 -6.02 6.72 -6.72
N VAL A 75 -5.47 6.19 -5.63
CA VAL A 75 -6.20 5.39 -4.63
C VAL A 75 -6.98 6.28 -3.67
N VAL A 76 -6.37 7.38 -3.18
CA VAL A 76 -6.98 8.19 -2.11
C VAL A 76 -7.93 9.26 -2.63
N LYS A 77 -7.64 9.93 -3.77
CA LYS A 77 -8.47 11.04 -4.31
C LYS A 77 -9.92 10.65 -4.61
N PRO A 78 -10.24 9.46 -5.14
CA PRO A 78 -11.63 9.07 -5.37
C PRO A 78 -12.50 9.12 -4.11
N ALA A 79 -11.91 9.00 -2.91
CA ALA A 79 -12.64 9.11 -1.65
C ALA A 79 -13.31 10.47 -1.44
N ILE A 80 -12.79 11.55 -2.05
CA ILE A 80 -13.42 12.88 -2.02
C ILE A 80 -14.79 12.83 -2.69
N TRP A 81 -14.88 12.20 -3.86
CA TRP A 81 -16.13 12.10 -4.61
C TRP A 81 -17.07 11.03 -4.04
N ILE A 82 -16.55 9.88 -3.59
CA ILE A 82 -17.36 8.76 -3.09
C ILE A 82 -17.89 9.04 -1.68
N PHE A 83 -17.05 9.54 -0.79
CA PHE A 83 -17.35 9.68 0.65
C PHE A 83 -17.48 11.13 1.11
N GLY A 84 -17.25 12.12 0.24
CA GLY A 84 -17.33 13.54 0.60
C GLY A 84 -16.21 14.01 1.54
N TRP A 85 -15.08 13.30 1.58
CA TRP A 85 -13.97 13.66 2.47
C TRP A 85 -13.23 14.90 2.00
N SER A 86 -12.69 15.67 2.95
CA SER A 86 -11.85 16.83 2.62
C SER A 86 -10.48 16.39 2.10
N GLU A 87 -9.89 17.22 1.24
CA GLU A 87 -8.56 16.98 0.66
C GLU A 87 -7.47 16.84 1.73
N HIS A 88 -7.54 17.64 2.80
CA HIS A 88 -6.61 17.57 3.93
C HIS A 88 -6.64 16.21 4.63
N VAL A 89 -7.81 15.57 4.73
CA VAL A 89 -7.93 14.23 5.32
C VAL A 89 -7.37 13.18 4.38
N VAL A 90 -7.75 13.26 3.10
CA VAL A 90 -7.39 12.31 2.04
C VAL A 90 -5.87 12.27 1.79
N CYS A 91 -5.19 13.40 1.92
CA CYS A 91 -3.74 13.51 1.72
C CYS A 91 -2.96 13.71 3.03
N SER A 92 -3.56 13.27 4.14
CA SER A 92 -2.88 13.17 5.42
C SER A 92 -1.83 12.06 5.42
N ILE A 93 -0.89 12.14 6.36
CA ILE A 93 0.14 11.11 6.60
C ILE A 93 -0.49 9.73 6.78
N GLY A 94 -1.57 9.65 7.55
CA GLY A 94 -2.27 8.39 7.82
C GLY A 94 -2.83 7.75 6.56
N MET A 95 -3.45 8.55 5.68
CA MET A 95 -4.01 8.04 4.42
C MET A 95 -2.94 7.62 3.42
N LEU A 96 -1.83 8.37 3.34
CA LEU A 96 -0.70 7.98 2.50
C LEU A 96 -0.03 6.69 3.01
N ARG A 97 0.14 6.54 4.33
CA ARG A 97 0.62 5.28 4.94
C ARG A 97 -0.38 4.13 4.76
N PHE A 98 -1.68 4.41 4.69
CA PHE A 98 -2.70 3.38 4.44
C PHE A 98 -2.54 2.74 3.05
N VAL A 99 -2.06 3.47 2.05
CA VAL A 99 -1.72 2.89 0.73
C VAL A 99 -0.66 1.80 0.87
N ASN A 100 0.34 1.96 1.75
CA ASN A 100 1.35 0.93 2.01
C ASN A 100 0.74 -0.31 2.68
N LEU A 101 -0.27 -0.15 3.54
CA LEU A 101 -1.03 -1.26 4.11
C LEU A 101 -1.75 -2.06 3.02
N LEU A 102 -2.42 -1.38 2.07
CA LEU A 102 -3.06 -2.04 0.93
C LEU A 102 -2.04 -2.79 0.06
N PHE A 103 -0.89 -2.18 -0.23
CA PHE A 103 0.18 -2.84 -0.98
C PHE A 103 0.77 -4.04 -0.25
N SER A 104 0.91 -3.99 1.07
CA SER A 104 1.39 -5.13 1.87
C SER A 104 0.48 -6.36 1.68
N VAL A 105 -0.84 -6.16 1.79
CA VAL A 105 -1.85 -7.22 1.61
C VAL A 105 -1.89 -7.69 0.15
N GLY A 106 -1.83 -6.76 -0.81
CA GLY A 106 -1.77 -7.06 -2.23
C GLY A 106 -0.53 -7.86 -2.62
N ASN A 107 0.63 -7.52 -2.07
CA ASN A 107 1.88 -8.25 -2.30
C ASN A 107 1.79 -9.69 -1.76
N PHE A 108 1.20 -9.89 -0.58
CA PHE A 108 0.97 -11.25 -0.06
C PHE A 108 0.07 -12.07 -1.01
N TYR A 109 -1.02 -11.47 -1.51
CA TYR A 109 -1.91 -12.11 -2.49
C TYR A 109 -1.17 -12.45 -3.79
N LEU A 110 -0.39 -11.51 -4.34
CA LEU A 110 0.40 -11.72 -5.55
C LEU A 110 1.45 -12.81 -5.38
N LEU A 111 2.16 -12.82 -4.25
CA LEU A 111 3.11 -13.88 -3.93
C LEU A 111 2.43 -15.25 -3.91
N TYR A 112 1.25 -15.37 -3.29
CA TYR A 112 0.48 -16.62 -3.33
C TYR A 112 0.18 -17.07 -4.77
N LEU A 113 -0.29 -16.16 -5.63
CA LEU A 113 -0.56 -16.47 -7.05
C LEU A 113 0.72 -16.88 -7.80
N LEU A 114 1.84 -16.22 -7.53
CA LEU A 114 3.13 -16.55 -8.13
C LEU A 114 3.62 -17.92 -7.65
N PHE A 115 3.54 -18.23 -6.36
CA PHE A 115 3.87 -19.55 -5.83
C PHE A 115 3.03 -20.65 -6.46
N ARG A 116 1.72 -20.41 -6.62
CA ARG A 116 0.80 -21.33 -7.31
C ARG A 116 1.17 -21.57 -8.78
N LYS A 117 1.77 -20.57 -9.43
CA LYS A 117 2.16 -20.65 -10.85
C LYS A 117 3.56 -21.24 -11.05
N VAL A 118 4.49 -20.94 -10.15
CA VAL A 118 5.89 -21.37 -10.21
C VAL A 118 6.05 -22.80 -9.71
N GLN A 119 5.36 -23.19 -8.63
CA GLN A 119 5.42 -24.56 -8.16
C GLN A 119 4.67 -25.44 -9.16
N PRO A 120 5.35 -26.31 -9.93
CA PRO A 120 4.66 -27.26 -10.77
C PRO A 120 3.88 -28.14 -9.81
N ARG A 121 2.54 -27.99 -9.84
CA ARG A 121 1.62 -28.89 -9.15
C ARG A 121 2.11 -30.28 -9.51
N ASN A 122 2.70 -31.02 -8.56
CA ASN A 122 3.24 -32.35 -8.80
C ASN A 122 2.18 -33.07 -9.64
N LYS A 123 2.47 -33.24 -10.94
CA LYS A 123 1.68 -34.12 -11.77
C LYS A 123 1.82 -35.44 -11.04
N GLU A 124 0.73 -35.89 -10.47
CA GLU A 124 0.60 -37.21 -9.90
C GLU A 124 1.04 -38.19 -11.00
N TYR A 125 2.31 -38.56 -10.98
CA TYR A 125 2.74 -39.85 -11.47
C TYR A 125 2.41 -40.81 -10.34
N PHE A 126 1.17 -41.30 -10.35
CA PHE A 126 0.75 -42.68 -10.09
C PHE A 126 -0.76 -42.79 -10.32
#